data_AF-A0A3P7WE88-F1
#
_entry.id   AF-A0A3P7WE88-F1
#
_cell.length_a   1.000
_cell.length_b   1.000
_cell.length_c   1.000
_cell.angle_alpha   90.00
_cell.angle_beta   90.00
_cell.angle_gamma   90.00
#
_symmetry.space_group_name_H-M   'P 1'
#
loop_
_entity.id
_entity.type
_entity.pdbx_description
1 polymer ?
#
loop_
_entity_poly.entity_id
_entity_poly.type
_entity_poly.pdbx_seq_one_letter_code
_entity_poly.pdbx_strand_id
1 'polypeptide(L)'
;MKRLYLDVDEVLEKCTINELRRVVYEPSFITSLEGKKLTAHFISKIGADKFWILVKKVVTSEKTNKMQCANYGEVLLLAWKNAAKDGVHRLQHRLERIFMDIVYYSLQHLRYNKKFMAMLEPLGKARSKQIDAMIYRTFEPNLWRSLKAANETVRCNACCLFLPFYPFVSDDDIVCFNLREQSIGVIPVWLRVLFTAVLL
;
A
#
# COMPACT_ATOMS: atom_id res chain seq x y z
N MET A 1 26.64 -7.53 -4.27
CA MET A 1 25.27 -7.83 -3.76
C MET A 1 25.17 -9.06 -2.86
N LYS A 2 25.95 -10.14 -3.03
CA LYS A 2 25.84 -11.34 -2.18
C LYS A 2 26.14 -11.12 -0.67
N ARG A 3 27.07 -10.23 -0.30
CA ARG A 3 27.39 -9.95 1.12
C ARG A 3 26.20 -9.41 1.93
N LEU A 4 25.45 -8.45 1.39
CA LEU A 4 24.28 -7.86 2.05
C LEU A 4 23.15 -8.87 2.32
N TYR A 5 22.95 -9.87 1.44
CA TYR A 5 21.94 -10.90 1.67
C TYR A 5 22.38 -11.94 2.71
N LEU A 6 23.67 -12.28 2.75
CA LEU A 6 24.24 -13.13 3.79
C LEU A 6 24.04 -12.49 5.17
N ASP A 7 24.19 -11.17 5.28
CA ASP A 7 23.95 -10.44 6.53
C ASP A 7 22.46 -10.46 6.94
N VAL A 8 21.52 -10.40 5.98
CA VAL A 8 20.07 -10.41 6.29
C VAL A 8 19.63 -11.78 6.82
N ASP A 9 20.05 -12.86 6.17
CA ASP A 9 19.69 -14.22 6.60
C ASP A 9 20.30 -14.54 7.97
N GLU A 10 21.55 -14.11 8.21
CA GLU A 10 22.20 -14.25 9.52
C GLU A 10 21.47 -13.46 10.62
N VAL A 11 21.07 -12.21 10.34
CA VAL A 11 20.25 -11.41 11.28
C VAL A 11 18.91 -12.09 11.55
N LEU A 12 18.25 -12.57 10.49
CA LEU A 12 16.98 -13.29 10.63
C LEU A 12 17.14 -14.58 11.41
N GLU A 13 18.27 -15.28 11.33
CA GLU A 13 18.51 -16.50 12.10
C GLU A 13 18.74 -16.17 13.58
N LYS A 14 19.63 -15.20 13.86
CA LYS A 14 20.07 -14.85 15.22
C LYS A 14 19.02 -14.10 16.04
N CYS A 15 18.20 -13.25 15.43
CA CYS A 15 17.21 -12.46 16.17
C CYS A 15 15.94 -13.25 16.47
N THR A 16 15.48 -13.19 17.72
CA THR A 16 14.18 -13.71 18.14
C THR A 16 13.02 -12.88 17.56
N ILE A 17 11.84 -13.50 17.45
CA ILE A 17 10.63 -12.79 16.98
C ILE A 17 10.34 -11.56 17.86
N ASN A 18 10.58 -11.62 19.16
CA ASN A 18 10.31 -10.51 20.06
C ASN A 18 11.25 -9.32 19.85
N GLU A 19 12.52 -9.56 19.54
CA GLU A 19 13.46 -8.50 19.15
C GLU A 19 13.03 -7.83 17.85
N LEU A 20 12.66 -8.63 16.84
CA LEU A 20 12.17 -8.09 15.57
C LEU A 20 10.91 -7.25 15.76
N ARG A 21 9.99 -7.68 16.65
CA ARG A 21 8.79 -6.89 17.00
C ARG A 21 9.13 -5.57 17.67
N ARG A 22 10.16 -5.51 18.53
CA ARG A 22 10.60 -4.25 19.17
C ARG A 22 11.12 -3.27 18.14
N VAL A 23 11.85 -3.74 17.13
CA VAL A 23 12.34 -2.90 16.03
C VAL A 23 11.21 -2.21 15.26
N VAL A 24 10.05 -2.87 15.11
CA VAL A 24 8.85 -2.25 14.49
C VAL A 24 8.35 -1.03 15.27
N TYR A 25 8.70 -0.85 16.54
CA TYR A 25 8.34 0.33 17.31
C TYR A 25 9.41 1.43 17.28
N GLU A 26 10.61 1.15 16.75
CA GLU A 26 11.77 2.02 16.83
C GLU A 26 11.82 3.00 15.64
N PRO A 27 11.49 4.30 15.83
CA PRO A 27 11.35 5.23 14.71
C PRO A 27 12.66 5.50 13.97
N SER A 28 13.77 5.52 14.70
CA SER A 28 15.10 5.78 14.15
C SER A 28 15.48 4.71 13.12
N PHE A 29 15.13 3.46 13.40
CA PHE A 29 15.37 2.32 12.53
C PHE A 29 14.52 2.39 11.26
N ILE A 30 13.21 2.56 11.41
CA ILE A 30 12.24 2.59 10.29
C ILE A 30 12.44 3.81 9.37
N THR A 31 13.08 4.87 9.86
CA THR A 31 13.37 6.05 9.03
C THR A 31 14.55 5.80 8.09
N SER A 32 15.52 4.97 8.49
CA SER A 32 16.70 4.68 7.69
C SER A 32 16.37 3.79 6.48
N LEU A 33 17.06 3.98 5.36
CA LEU A 33 16.87 3.15 4.16
C LEU A 33 17.17 1.67 4.44
N GLU A 34 18.29 1.38 5.12
CA GLU A 34 18.69 0.02 5.43
C GLU A 34 17.76 -0.63 6.47
N GLY A 35 17.31 0.14 7.47
CA GLY A 35 16.31 -0.34 8.42
C GLY A 35 14.97 -0.67 7.76
N LYS A 36 14.51 0.11 6.77
CA LYS A 36 13.31 -0.23 5.99
C LYS A 36 13.46 -1.53 5.21
N LYS A 37 14.58 -1.70 4.49
CA LYS A 37 14.88 -2.94 3.74
C LYS A 37 14.90 -4.14 4.68
N LEU A 38 15.62 -4.04 5.80
CA LEU A 38 15.76 -5.12 6.76
C LEU A 38 14.41 -5.44 7.45
N THR A 39 13.62 -4.43 7.80
CA THR A 39 12.26 -4.62 8.35
C THR A 39 11.33 -5.32 7.37
N ALA A 40 11.46 -5.06 6.07
CA ALA A 40 10.66 -5.75 5.05
C ALA A 40 10.90 -7.27 5.08
N HIS A 41 12.14 -7.71 5.35
CA HIS A 41 12.47 -9.13 5.53
C HIS A 41 11.93 -9.71 6.84
N PHE A 42 11.82 -8.90 7.91
CA PHE A 42 11.28 -9.34 9.20
C PHE A 42 9.81 -9.78 9.11
N ILE A 43 9.05 -9.27 8.15
CA ILE A 43 7.63 -9.59 7.96
C ILE A 43 7.43 -11.10 7.78
N SER A 44 8.33 -11.78 7.06
CA SER A 44 8.24 -13.23 6.86
C SER A 44 8.42 -14.01 8.17
N LYS A 45 9.33 -13.57 9.05
CA LYS A 45 9.59 -14.23 10.34
C LYS A 45 8.56 -13.86 11.41
N ILE A 46 8.09 -12.61 11.45
CA ILE A 46 7.05 -12.15 12.40
C ILE A 46 5.67 -12.69 11.99
N GLY A 47 5.42 -12.80 10.69
CA GLY A 47 4.11 -13.04 10.07
C GLY A 47 3.40 -11.73 9.73
N ALA A 48 2.93 -11.59 8.47
CA ALA A 48 2.31 -10.38 7.94
C ALA A 48 1.16 -9.83 8.80
N ASP A 49 0.22 -10.69 9.20
CA ASP A 49 -0.93 -10.27 10.00
C ASP A 49 -0.49 -9.75 11.39
N LYS A 50 0.51 -10.39 12.01
CA LYS A 50 1.06 -9.97 13.30
C LYS A 50 1.85 -8.67 13.16
N PHE A 51 2.65 -8.52 12.11
CA PHE A 51 3.35 -7.27 11.80
C PHE A 51 2.36 -6.11 11.62
N TRP A 52 1.27 -6.35 10.89
CA TRP A 52 0.25 -5.33 10.65
C TRP A 52 -0.44 -4.87 11.94
N ILE A 53 -0.71 -5.76 12.90
CA ILE A 53 -1.24 -5.38 14.22
C ILE A 53 -0.30 -4.40 14.94
N LEU A 54 1.02 -4.59 14.83
CA LEU A 54 2.02 -3.70 15.46
C LEU A 54 2.02 -2.34 14.75
N VAL A 55 2.07 -2.34 13.42
CA VAL A 55 2.04 -1.11 12.61
C VAL A 55 0.76 -0.31 12.87
N LYS A 56 -0.41 -0.96 12.95
CA LYS A 56 -1.66 -0.27 13.31
C LYS A 56 -1.53 0.48 14.64
N LYS A 57 -0.98 -0.17 15.67
CA LYS A 57 -0.74 0.47 16.97
C LYS A 57 0.19 1.69 16.85
N VAL A 58 1.24 1.59 16.04
CA VAL A 58 2.16 2.71 15.79
C VAL A 58 1.44 3.84 15.06
N VAL A 59 0.73 3.56 13.97
CA VAL A 59 0.06 4.56 13.13
C VAL A 59 -1.04 5.30 13.90
N THR A 60 -1.80 4.60 14.73
CA THR A 60 -2.86 5.21 15.56
C THR A 60 -2.34 5.95 16.79
N SER A 61 -1.06 5.81 17.14
CA SER A 61 -0.43 6.58 18.22
C SER A 61 -0.37 8.06 17.87
N GLU A 62 -0.71 8.94 18.81
CA GLU A 62 -0.69 10.40 18.60
C GLU A 62 0.72 10.92 18.32
N LYS A 63 1.75 10.27 18.87
CA LYS A 63 3.16 10.64 18.69
C LYS A 63 3.68 10.40 17.28
N THR A 64 2.99 9.56 16.50
CA THR A 64 3.41 9.19 15.14
C THR A 64 2.97 10.22 14.13
N ASN A 65 3.91 10.78 13.37
CA ASN A 65 3.64 11.74 12.31
C ASN A 65 3.42 11.07 10.94
N LYS A 66 3.02 11.86 9.93
CA LYS A 66 2.75 11.34 8.58
C LYS A 66 3.98 10.73 7.90
N MET A 67 5.16 11.35 8.07
CA MET A 67 6.41 10.85 7.48
C MET A 67 6.75 9.45 7.99
N GLN A 68 6.58 9.22 9.29
CA GLN A 68 6.75 7.89 9.88
C GLN A 68 5.77 6.88 9.30
N CYS A 69 4.51 7.29 9.05
CA CYS A 69 3.52 6.42 8.40
C CYS A 69 3.92 6.06 6.97
N ALA A 70 4.41 7.03 6.19
CA ALA A 70 4.93 6.78 4.84
C ALA A 70 6.09 5.77 4.84
N ASN A 71 6.98 5.83 5.85
CA ASN A 71 8.06 4.84 5.99
C ASN A 71 7.54 3.41 6.19
N TYR A 72 6.47 3.20 6.97
CA TYR A 72 5.85 1.87 7.08
C TYR A 72 5.18 1.43 5.77
N GLY A 73 4.60 2.37 5.02
CA GLY A 73 4.12 2.11 3.66
C GLY A 73 5.22 1.59 2.74
N GLU A 74 6.40 2.19 2.83
CA GLU A 74 7.57 1.78 2.04
C GLU A 74 8.09 0.40 2.45
N VAL A 75 8.10 0.08 3.77
CA VAL A 75 8.42 -1.26 4.27
C VAL A 75 7.47 -2.32 3.69
N LEU A 76 6.16 -2.07 3.71
CA LEU A 76 5.16 -2.99 3.16
C LEU A 76 5.32 -3.17 1.65
N LEU A 77 5.61 -2.08 0.91
CA LEU A 77 5.87 -2.14 -0.52
C LEU A 77 7.14 -2.93 -0.83
N LEU A 78 8.22 -2.71 -0.08
CA LEU A 78 9.48 -3.47 -0.23
C LEU A 78 9.24 -4.96 0.02
N ALA A 79 8.49 -5.31 1.07
CA ALA A 79 8.15 -6.70 1.35
C ALA A 79 7.32 -7.34 0.24
N TRP A 80 6.38 -6.59 -0.35
CA TRP A 80 5.58 -7.07 -1.46
C TRP A 80 6.42 -7.27 -2.73
N LYS A 81 7.35 -6.35 -3.02
CA LYS A 81 8.31 -6.48 -4.13
C LYS A 81 9.24 -7.68 -3.95
N ASN A 82 9.76 -7.91 -2.74
CA ASN A 82 10.59 -9.06 -2.44
C ASN A 82 9.81 -10.37 -2.62
N ALA A 83 8.60 -10.45 -2.05
CA ALA A 83 7.74 -11.60 -2.23
C ALA A 83 7.37 -11.86 -3.70
N ALA A 84 7.23 -10.81 -4.51
CA ALA A 84 7.04 -10.92 -5.96
C ALA A 84 8.22 -11.54 -6.67
N LYS A 85 9.41 -11.01 -6.37
CA LYS A 85 10.68 -11.44 -6.96
C LYS A 85 11.00 -12.89 -6.59
N ASP A 86 10.69 -13.27 -5.37
CA ASP A 86 10.99 -14.61 -4.83
C ASP A 86 9.86 -15.63 -5.13
N GLY A 87 8.79 -15.23 -5.82
CA GLY A 87 7.67 -16.12 -6.16
C GLY A 87 6.79 -16.54 -4.98
N VAL A 88 6.85 -15.82 -3.85
CA VAL A 88 6.11 -16.14 -2.61
C VAL A 88 4.70 -15.55 -2.66
N HIS A 89 3.86 -16.08 -3.53
CA HIS A 89 2.50 -15.57 -3.78
C HIS A 89 1.62 -15.49 -2.52
N ARG A 90 1.75 -16.43 -1.59
CA ARG A 90 1.00 -16.41 -0.32
C ARG A 90 1.30 -15.16 0.49
N LEU A 91 2.56 -14.71 0.55
CA LEU A 91 2.94 -13.50 1.26
C LEU A 91 2.47 -12.25 0.51
N GLN A 92 2.59 -12.23 -0.82
CA GLN A 92 2.06 -11.14 -1.64
C GLN A 92 0.56 -10.93 -1.38
N HIS A 93 -0.26 -11.98 -1.45
CA HIS A 93 -1.70 -11.86 -1.20
C HIS A 93 -2.03 -11.39 0.21
N ARG A 94 -1.22 -11.75 1.21
CA ARG A 94 -1.39 -11.24 2.58
C ARG A 94 -1.06 -9.75 2.69
N LEU A 95 0.01 -9.31 2.03
CA LEU A 95 0.38 -7.90 1.95
C LEU A 95 -0.65 -7.07 1.17
N GLU A 96 -1.23 -7.61 0.10
CA GLU A 96 -2.34 -6.96 -0.62
C GLU A 96 -3.57 -6.76 0.29
N ARG A 97 -3.93 -7.75 1.11
CA ARG A 97 -5.00 -7.58 2.12
C ARG A 97 -4.68 -6.51 3.15
N ILE A 98 -3.41 -6.34 3.52
CA ILE A 98 -2.99 -5.25 4.40
C ILE A 98 -3.16 -3.89 3.69
N PHE A 99 -2.78 -3.77 2.42
CA PHE A 99 -3.05 -2.56 1.63
C PHE A 99 -4.55 -2.26 1.51
N MET A 100 -5.39 -3.28 1.31
CA MET A 100 -6.85 -3.11 1.34
C MET A 100 -7.35 -2.54 2.69
N ASP A 101 -6.80 -3.01 3.81
CA ASP A 101 -7.11 -2.49 5.14
C ASP A 101 -6.64 -1.03 5.28
N ILE A 102 -5.42 -0.70 4.82
CA ILE A 102 -4.90 0.67 4.80
C ILE A 102 -5.83 1.59 3.99
N VAL A 103 -6.29 1.15 2.82
CA VAL A 103 -7.26 1.90 1.99
C VAL A 103 -8.54 2.13 2.79
N TYR A 104 -9.10 1.10 3.41
CA TYR A 104 -10.30 1.25 4.25
C TYR A 104 -10.10 2.30 5.36
N TYR A 105 -9.00 2.23 6.11
CA TYR A 105 -8.69 3.22 7.15
C TYR A 105 -8.47 4.63 6.60
N SER A 106 -7.85 4.75 5.43
CA SER A 106 -7.63 6.04 4.78
C SER A 106 -8.93 6.74 4.35
N LEU A 107 -10.00 5.96 4.12
CA LEU A 107 -11.29 6.46 3.66
C LEU A 107 -12.27 6.69 4.82
N GLN A 108 -12.37 5.72 5.74
CA GLN A 108 -13.46 5.63 6.72
C GLN A 108 -13.07 6.15 8.12
N HIS A 109 -11.80 6.10 8.51
CA HIS A 109 -11.38 6.44 9.87
C HIS A 109 -10.93 7.90 10.00
N LEU A 110 -11.89 8.81 10.18
CA LEU A 110 -11.71 10.27 10.12
C LEU A 110 -10.59 10.82 11.03
N ARG A 111 -10.36 10.22 12.21
CA ARG A 111 -9.30 10.67 13.14
C ARG A 111 -7.88 10.41 12.63
N TYR A 112 -7.69 9.32 11.88
CA TYR A 112 -6.36 8.84 11.48
C TYR A 112 -6.19 8.75 9.95
N ASN A 113 -7.21 9.11 9.17
CA ASN A 113 -7.26 8.97 7.71
C ASN A 113 -5.98 9.48 7.03
N LYS A 114 -5.51 10.69 7.39
CA LYS A 114 -4.32 11.31 6.80
C LYS A 114 -3.03 10.54 7.07
N LYS A 115 -2.97 9.76 8.16
CA LYS A 115 -1.82 8.89 8.47
C LYS A 115 -1.84 7.63 7.61
N PHE A 116 -3.01 7.02 7.43
CA PHE A 116 -3.17 5.88 6.53
C PHE A 116 -3.02 6.27 5.05
N MET A 117 -3.47 7.45 4.63
CA MET A 117 -3.17 8.00 3.30
C MET A 117 -1.67 8.14 3.08
N ALA A 118 -0.92 8.63 4.07
CA ALA A 118 0.54 8.75 3.97
C ALA A 118 1.23 7.40 3.76
N MET A 119 0.70 6.31 4.31
CA MET A 119 1.21 4.95 4.06
C MET A 119 1.07 4.51 2.59
N LEU A 120 0.17 5.11 1.82
CA LEU A 120 -0.04 4.77 0.42
C LEU A 120 0.85 5.59 -0.53
N GLU A 121 1.37 6.74 -0.09
CA GLU A 121 2.25 7.61 -0.91
C GLU A 121 3.42 6.87 -1.61
N PRO A 122 4.11 5.90 -0.99
CA PRO A 122 5.17 5.15 -1.65
C PRO A 122 4.71 4.39 -2.90
N LEU A 123 3.45 3.96 -2.95
CA LEU A 123 2.87 3.28 -4.12
C LEU A 123 2.83 4.22 -5.34
N GLY A 124 2.46 5.49 -5.13
CA GLY A 124 2.39 6.49 -6.18
C GLY A 124 3.77 6.88 -6.74
N LYS A 125 4.82 6.78 -5.93
CA LYS A 125 6.21 7.02 -6.37
C LYS A 125 6.83 5.82 -7.10
N ALA A 126 6.29 4.63 -6.89
CA ALA A 126 6.86 3.38 -7.37
C ALA A 126 6.07 2.76 -8.55
N ARG A 127 5.22 3.55 -9.21
CA ARG A 127 4.32 3.10 -10.29
C ARG A 127 5.06 2.26 -11.33
N SER A 128 4.45 1.14 -11.69
CA SER A 128 4.89 0.21 -12.73
C SER A 128 3.70 -0.68 -13.06
N LYS A 129 3.69 -1.38 -14.20
CA LYS A 129 2.55 -2.26 -14.56
C LYS A 129 2.14 -3.22 -13.43
N GLN A 130 3.13 -3.82 -12.76
CA GLN A 130 2.90 -4.76 -11.67
C GLN A 130 2.31 -4.07 -10.42
N ILE A 131 2.78 -2.86 -10.11
CA ILE A 131 2.33 -2.09 -8.95
C ILE A 131 0.95 -1.48 -9.22
N ASP A 132 0.68 -1.05 -10.44
CA ASP A 132 -0.62 -0.51 -10.87
C ASP A 132 -1.70 -1.58 -10.78
N ALA A 133 -1.40 -2.81 -11.24
CA ALA A 133 -2.30 -3.94 -11.07
C ALA A 133 -2.57 -4.26 -9.58
N MET A 134 -1.54 -4.15 -8.72
CA MET A 134 -1.69 -4.33 -7.28
C MET A 134 -2.52 -3.21 -6.63
N ILE A 135 -2.25 -1.94 -6.98
CA ILE A 135 -3.02 -0.77 -6.54
C ILE A 135 -4.48 -0.95 -6.93
N TYR A 136 -4.77 -1.34 -8.17
CA TYR A 136 -6.13 -1.59 -8.64
C TYR A 136 -6.85 -2.63 -7.76
N ARG A 137 -6.28 -3.83 -7.60
CA ARG A 137 -6.87 -4.91 -6.78
C ARG A 137 -7.09 -4.50 -5.33
N THR A 138 -6.19 -3.71 -4.76
CA THR A 138 -6.23 -3.34 -3.34
C THR A 138 -7.14 -2.15 -3.06
N PHE A 139 -7.27 -1.22 -4.01
CA PHE A 139 -8.10 -0.02 -3.85
C PHE A 139 -9.55 -0.29 -4.22
N GLU A 140 -9.79 -1.06 -5.29
CA GLU A 140 -11.11 -1.26 -5.90
C GLU A 140 -12.23 -1.54 -4.88
N PRO A 141 -12.09 -2.48 -3.91
CA PRO A 141 -13.21 -2.84 -3.06
C PRO A 141 -13.68 -1.72 -2.14
N ASN A 142 -12.80 -0.80 -1.75
CA ASN A 142 -13.14 0.28 -0.84
C ASN A 142 -13.36 1.60 -1.59
N LEU A 143 -12.53 1.90 -2.59
CA LEU A 143 -12.49 3.19 -3.25
C LEU A 143 -13.80 3.51 -4.00
N TRP A 144 -14.29 2.60 -4.84
CA TRP A 144 -15.49 2.87 -5.66
C TRP A 144 -16.76 3.03 -4.83
N ARG A 145 -16.83 2.33 -3.70
CA ARG A 145 -17.92 2.50 -2.73
C ARG A 145 -17.82 3.84 -2.03
N SER A 146 -16.61 4.24 -1.61
CA SER A 146 -16.39 5.50 -0.90
C SER A 146 -16.58 6.75 -1.78
N LEU A 147 -16.28 6.69 -3.08
CA LEU A 147 -16.58 7.80 -4.01
C LEU A 147 -18.08 8.08 -4.14
N LYS A 148 -18.93 7.07 -3.90
CA LYS A 148 -20.39 7.16 -3.96
C LYS A 148 -21.04 7.23 -2.57
N ALA A 149 -20.26 7.41 -1.50
CA ALA A 149 -20.78 7.40 -0.14
C ALA A 149 -21.72 8.58 0.11
N ALA A 150 -22.74 8.41 0.94
CA ALA A 150 -23.60 9.52 1.37
C ALA A 150 -22.84 10.55 2.23
N ASN A 151 -21.85 10.09 2.99
CA ASN A 151 -21.01 10.95 3.83
C ASN A 151 -20.02 11.76 2.97
N GLU A 152 -20.13 13.09 3.02
CA GLU A 152 -19.29 14.01 2.24
C GLU A 152 -17.79 13.90 2.57
N THR A 153 -17.44 13.63 3.84
CA THR A 153 -16.04 13.52 4.26
C THR A 153 -15.42 12.23 3.71
N VAL A 154 -16.18 11.13 3.70
CA VAL A 154 -15.74 9.86 3.08
C VAL A 154 -15.57 10.03 1.57
N ARG A 155 -16.50 10.74 0.89
CA ARG A 155 -16.34 11.07 -0.53
C ARG A 155 -15.09 11.92 -0.79
N CYS A 156 -14.90 12.98 0.00
CA CYS A 156 -13.73 13.86 -0.11
C CYS A 156 -12.42 13.08 0.09
N ASN A 157 -12.36 12.21 1.11
CA ASN A 157 -11.22 11.33 1.34
C ASN A 157 -10.96 10.40 0.14
N ALA A 158 -12.02 9.85 -0.47
CA ALA A 158 -11.91 9.01 -1.65
C ALA A 158 -11.37 9.77 -2.86
N CYS A 159 -11.81 11.01 -3.08
CA CYS A 159 -11.24 11.88 -4.12
C CYS A 159 -9.77 12.19 -3.86
N CYS A 160 -9.40 12.55 -2.62
CA CYS A 160 -8.01 12.79 -2.23
C CYS A 160 -7.12 11.55 -2.41
N LEU A 161 -7.66 10.35 -2.18
CA LEU A 161 -6.93 9.11 -2.43
C LEU A 161 -6.87 8.77 -3.92
N PHE A 162 -7.92 9.05 -4.69
CA PHE A 162 -7.98 8.69 -6.10
C PHE A 162 -7.04 9.51 -6.98
N LEU A 163 -6.99 10.84 -6.79
CA LEU A 163 -6.28 11.76 -7.69
C LEU A 163 -4.78 11.47 -7.85
N PRO A 164 -4.00 11.20 -6.78
CA PRO A 164 -2.56 10.92 -6.91
C PRO A 164 -2.24 9.62 -7.66
N PHE A 165 -3.22 8.73 -7.79
CA PHE A 165 -3.09 7.43 -8.44
C PHE A 165 -3.75 7.40 -9.82
N TYR A 166 -4.34 8.51 -10.26
CA TYR A 166 -4.85 8.61 -11.61
C TYR A 166 -3.71 8.64 -12.65
N PRO A 167 -3.84 7.95 -13.80
CA PRO A 167 -4.92 7.03 -14.16
C PRO A 167 -4.80 5.68 -13.43
N PHE A 168 -5.94 5.11 -13.03
CA PHE A 168 -6.02 3.71 -12.61
C PHE A 168 -6.03 2.84 -13.86
N VAL A 169 -4.98 2.07 -14.06
CA VAL A 169 -4.83 1.20 -15.23
C VAL A 169 -4.93 -0.24 -14.74
N SER A 170 -6.00 -0.94 -15.10
CA SER A 170 -6.06 -2.40 -14.94
C SER A 170 -5.31 -3.09 -16.09
N ASP A 171 -4.93 -4.36 -15.90
CA ASP A 171 -4.34 -5.16 -16.99
C ASP A 171 -5.31 -5.27 -18.19
N ASP A 172 -6.62 -5.31 -17.93
CA ASP A 172 -7.66 -5.33 -18.95
C ASP A 172 -7.76 -4.00 -19.70
N ASP A 173 -7.50 -2.86 -19.04
CA ASP A 173 -7.49 -1.55 -19.68
C ASP A 173 -6.32 -1.41 -20.66
N ILE A 174 -5.17 -2.04 -20.41
CA ILE A 174 -4.01 -2.03 -21.32
C ILE A 174 -4.29 -2.88 -22.55
N VAL A 175 -4.84 -4.08 -22.36
CA VAL A 175 -5.25 -4.96 -23.47
C VAL A 175 -6.33 -4.28 -24.30
N CYS A 176 -7.30 -3.64 -23.63
CA CYS A 176 -8.33 -2.85 -24.29
C CYS A 176 -7.78 -1.62 -25.01
N PHE A 177 -6.78 -0.90 -24.48
CA PHE A 177 -6.20 0.26 -25.17
C PHE A 177 -5.55 -0.16 -26.49
N ASN A 178 -4.77 -1.26 -26.44
CA ASN A 178 -4.11 -1.82 -27.62
C ASN A 178 -5.08 -2.39 -28.66
N LEU A 179 -6.26 -2.86 -28.21
CA LEU A 179 -7.34 -3.30 -29.11
C LEU A 179 -8.24 -2.13 -29.57
N ARG A 180 -8.33 -1.02 -28.83
CA ARG A 180 -9.20 0.14 -29.09
C ARG A 180 -8.58 1.21 -29.97
N GLU A 181 -7.27 1.20 -30.24
CA GLU A 181 -6.72 1.96 -31.37
C GLU A 181 -7.36 1.55 -32.72
N GLN A 182 -8.06 0.41 -32.76
CA GLN A 182 -8.82 -0.04 -33.93
C GLN A 182 -10.32 0.32 -33.88
N SER A 183 -10.85 0.98 -32.84
CA SER A 183 -12.30 1.22 -32.72
C SER A 183 -12.63 2.48 -31.92
N ILE A 184 -13.12 3.51 -32.62
CA ILE A 184 -13.50 4.83 -32.09
C ILE A 184 -14.66 4.71 -31.07
N GLY A 185 -14.54 5.37 -29.91
CA GLY A 185 -15.70 5.94 -29.21
C GLY A 185 -16.27 5.26 -27.95
N VAL A 186 -15.44 4.76 -27.02
CA VAL A 186 -15.96 4.32 -25.70
C VAL A 186 -15.26 5.05 -24.55
N ILE A 187 -16.03 5.87 -23.83
CA ILE A 187 -15.62 6.57 -22.61
C ILE A 187 -15.15 5.54 -21.56
N PRO A 188 -13.89 5.61 -21.08
CA PRO A 188 -13.38 4.72 -20.03
C PRO A 188 -14.30 4.72 -18.80
N VAL A 189 -14.47 3.56 -18.14
CA VAL A 189 -15.31 3.42 -16.94
C VAL A 189 -14.92 4.46 -15.88
N TRP A 190 -13.63 4.79 -15.80
CA TRP A 190 -13.08 5.84 -14.93
C TRP A 190 -13.56 7.24 -15.26
N LEU A 191 -13.70 7.60 -16.54
CA LEU A 191 -14.29 8.88 -16.92
C LEU A 191 -15.74 8.96 -16.41
N ARG A 192 -16.53 7.88 -16.49
CA ARG A 192 -17.92 7.89 -15.97
C ARG A 192 -17.96 8.13 -14.46
N VAL A 193 -17.03 7.53 -13.71
CA VAL A 193 -16.90 7.73 -12.25
C VAL A 193 -16.47 9.17 -11.93
N LEU A 194 -15.53 9.73 -12.68
CA LEU A 194 -15.09 11.12 -12.53
C LEU A 194 -16.23 12.11 -12.84
N PHE A 195 -17.00 11.84 -13.89
CA PHE A 195 -18.20 12.61 -14.23
C PHE A 195 -19.31 12.49 -13.19
N THR A 196 -19.43 11.38 -12.45
CA THR A 196 -20.41 11.28 -11.34
C THR A 196 -19.90 11.83 -10.02
N ALA A 197 -18.59 11.82 -9.77
CA ALA A 197 -18.00 12.28 -8.52
C ALA A 197 -17.69 13.80 -8.50
N VAL A 198 -17.59 14.45 -9.66
CA VAL A 198 -17.26 15.89 -9.79
C VAL A 198 -18.50 16.77 -10.09
N LEU A 199 -19.63 16.18 -10.50
CA LEU A 199 -20.86 16.93 -10.88
C LEU A 199 -22.03 16.81 -9.88
N LEU A 200 -21.80 16.30 -8.67
CA LEU A 200 -22.77 16.25 -7.56
C LEU A 200 -22.10 16.69 -6.26
#